data_AF-A0AAE4L0B9-F1
#
_entry.id   AF-A0AAE4L0B9-F1
#
_cell.length_a   1.000
_cell.length_b   1.000
_cell.length_c   1.000
_cell.angle_alpha   90.00
_cell.angle_beta   90.00
_cell.angle_gamma   90.00
#
_symmetry.space_group_name_H-M   'P 1'
#
loop_
_entity.id
_entity.type
_entity.pdbx_description
1 polymer ?
#
loop_
_entity_poly.entity_id
_entity_poly.type
_entity_poly.pdbx_seq_one_letter_code
_entity_poly.pdbx_strand_id
1 'polypeptide(L)'
;MDSTSDYRKPDGLCTIHPDQALDFIAHLPIESFWGVGPVTAQKMHALGIHNGTQLQACTLEMLTRQFGKAGNLYYDFARGIDLRPVEPIRIRKSVGCEHTLEKDISLHSSAIIELYHVVTELLERLKRTNFSGNTLTLKIKFHDFNQITRSITQDSELTSMDKILPLAKKLLKEIDYESHPIRLIGLSVSNPKEEKEEIKKQWEQLSLEFKEWDD
;
A
#
# COMPACT_ATOMS: atom_id res chain seq x y z
N MET A 1 12.55 -4.41 10.94
CA MET A 1 14.00 -4.39 10.65
C MET A 1 14.25 -4.87 9.22
N ASP A 2 14.59 -3.96 8.31
CA ASP A 2 15.08 -4.31 6.95
C ASP A 2 16.13 -3.29 6.44
N SER A 3 16.71 -2.49 7.34
CA SER A 3 17.67 -1.42 7.01
C SER A 3 19.13 -1.90 7.01
N THR A 4 19.39 -3.20 7.24
CA THR A 4 20.74 -3.79 7.29
C THR A 4 21.27 -4.28 5.94
N SER A 5 20.45 -4.27 4.88
CA SER A 5 20.80 -4.80 3.56
C SER A 5 21.72 -3.89 2.73
N ASP A 6 21.75 -2.57 2.97
CA ASP A 6 22.44 -1.62 2.07
C ASP A 6 23.82 -1.16 2.54
N TYR A 7 24.24 -1.49 3.76
CA TYR A 7 25.49 -0.95 4.29
C TYR A 7 26.75 -1.69 3.81
N ARG A 8 26.64 -2.95 3.32
CA ARG A 8 27.75 -3.70 2.72
C ARG A 8 27.26 -4.74 1.71
N LYS A 9 27.46 -4.48 0.42
CA LYS A 9 27.59 -5.53 -0.61
C LYS A 9 28.99 -5.40 -1.23
N PRO A 10 29.75 -6.50 -1.39
CA PRO A 10 29.33 -7.91 -1.43
C PRO A 10 29.50 -8.63 -0.07
N ASP A 11 28.74 -9.71 0.15
CA ASP A 11 28.68 -10.59 1.35
C ASP A 11 27.82 -10.08 2.53
N GLY A 12 26.63 -9.58 2.19
CA GLY A 12 25.69 -8.87 3.06
C GLY A 12 24.94 -9.70 4.12
N LEU A 13 25.62 -10.07 5.20
CA LEU A 13 24.99 -10.29 6.50
C LEU A 13 25.57 -9.26 7.50
N CYS A 14 24.80 -8.22 7.82
CA CYS A 14 25.14 -7.30 8.90
C CYS A 14 24.26 -7.62 10.11
N THR A 15 24.85 -8.31 11.10
CA THR A 15 24.21 -8.53 12.40
C THR A 15 24.49 -7.30 13.27
N ILE A 16 23.46 -6.56 13.63
CA ILE A 16 23.57 -5.47 14.61
C ILE A 16 23.21 -6.07 15.96
N HIS A 17 24.17 -6.04 16.89
CA HIS A 17 23.90 -6.45 18.28
C HIS A 17 22.91 -5.48 18.92
N PRO A 18 21.96 -5.92 19.76
CA PRO A 18 21.00 -5.03 20.44
C PRO A 18 21.66 -3.82 21.11
N ASP A 19 22.82 -4.04 21.74
CA ASP A 19 23.59 -2.99 22.43
C ASP A 19 24.17 -1.91 21.50
N GLN A 20 24.29 -2.20 20.20
CA GLN A 20 24.79 -1.29 19.17
C GLN A 20 23.66 -0.69 18.32
N ALA A 21 22.41 -1.14 18.52
CA ALA A 21 21.29 -0.77 17.66
C ALA A 21 20.94 0.71 17.76
N LEU A 22 20.92 1.29 18.95
CA LEU A 22 20.59 2.70 19.14
C LEU A 22 21.64 3.62 18.55
N ASP A 23 22.92 3.32 18.77
CA ASP A 23 24.03 4.08 18.21
C ASP A 23 24.03 3.99 16.68
N PHE A 24 23.78 2.81 16.13
CA PHE A 24 23.64 2.64 14.69
C PHE A 24 22.49 3.48 14.13
N ILE A 25 21.30 3.40 14.74
CA ILE A 25 20.11 4.16 14.33
C ILE A 25 20.39 5.66 14.39
N ALA A 26 21.08 6.15 15.42
CA ALA A 26 21.40 7.56 15.60
C ALA A 26 22.20 8.16 14.43
N HIS A 27 23.03 7.35 13.76
CA HIS A 27 23.87 7.77 12.63
C HIS A 27 23.23 7.52 11.26
N LEU A 28 22.08 6.84 11.20
CA LEU A 28 21.40 6.59 9.93
C LEU A 28 20.91 7.92 9.33
N PRO A 29 21.12 8.14 8.01
CA PRO A 29 20.44 9.22 7.31
C PRO A 29 18.94 8.96 7.32
N ILE A 30 18.14 10.03 7.29
CA ILE A 30 16.69 9.93 7.48
C ILE A 30 16.01 9.08 6.40
N GLU A 31 16.58 9.03 5.20
CA GLU A 31 16.13 8.22 4.06
C GLU A 31 16.27 6.70 4.31
N SER A 32 17.12 6.28 5.24
CA SER A 32 17.27 4.87 5.61
C SER A 32 16.18 4.38 6.57
N PHE A 33 15.34 5.28 7.09
CA PHE A 33 14.23 4.91 7.96
C PHE A 33 13.04 4.40 7.14
N TRP A 34 12.45 3.29 7.61
CA TRP A 34 11.30 2.68 6.97
C TRP A 34 10.12 3.66 6.91
N GLY A 35 9.50 3.80 5.73
CA GLY A 35 8.39 4.72 5.52
C GLY A 35 8.79 6.18 5.31
N VAL A 36 10.09 6.50 5.21
CA VAL A 36 10.59 7.81 4.79
C VAL A 36 10.95 7.75 3.30
N GLY A 37 10.03 8.18 2.44
CA GLY A 37 10.30 8.37 1.01
C GLY A 37 10.86 9.77 0.70
N PRO A 38 11.20 10.07 -0.58
CA PRO A 38 11.83 11.34 -0.97
C PRO A 38 11.07 12.59 -0.52
N VAL A 39 9.73 12.57 -0.62
CA VAL A 39 8.88 13.71 -0.20
C VAL A 39 8.91 13.89 1.32
N THR A 40 8.86 12.80 2.07
CA THR A 40 8.95 12.85 3.53
C THR A 40 10.33 13.32 3.99
N ALA A 41 11.40 12.81 3.36
CA ALA A 41 12.78 13.22 3.64
C ALA A 41 12.98 14.72 3.41
N GLN A 42 12.49 15.26 2.28
CA GLN A 42 12.51 16.70 2.01
C GLN A 42 11.80 17.50 3.11
N LYS A 43 10.63 17.04 3.56
CA LYS A 43 9.89 17.68 4.66
C LYS A 43 10.66 17.61 5.98
N MET A 44 11.31 16.49 6.28
CA MET A 44 12.14 16.31 7.47
C MET A 44 13.37 17.23 7.43
N HIS A 45 14.04 17.33 6.28
CA HIS A 45 15.15 18.27 6.06
C HIS A 45 14.73 19.72 6.26
N ALA A 46 13.56 20.12 5.77
CA ALA A 46 13.02 21.46 5.99
C ALA A 46 12.75 21.76 7.49
N LEU A 47 12.60 20.73 8.32
CA LEU A 47 12.47 20.82 9.77
C LEU A 47 13.81 20.64 10.51
N GLY A 48 14.93 20.50 9.80
CA GLY A 48 16.27 20.29 10.37
C GLY A 48 16.57 18.85 10.79
N ILE A 49 15.79 17.88 10.32
CA ILE A 49 15.93 16.45 10.65
C ILE A 49 16.56 15.71 9.47
N HIS A 50 17.84 15.38 9.58
CA HIS A 50 18.65 14.73 8.56
C HIS A 50 19.12 13.31 8.97
N ASN A 51 19.15 13.00 10.26
CA ASN A 51 19.60 11.70 10.75
C ASN A 51 18.81 11.23 11.98
N GLY A 52 19.08 10.00 12.41
CA GLY A 52 18.43 9.39 13.56
C GLY A 52 18.61 10.16 14.87
N THR A 53 19.77 10.77 15.10
CA THR A 53 20.03 11.60 16.29
C THR A 53 19.08 12.79 16.36
N GLN A 54 18.93 13.50 15.25
CA GLN A 54 18.03 14.65 15.15
C GLN A 54 16.57 14.22 15.24
N LEU A 55 16.22 13.07 14.65
CA LEU A 55 14.88 12.51 14.78
C LEU A 55 14.56 12.10 16.23
N GLN A 56 15.54 11.53 16.95
CA GLN A 56 15.38 11.13 18.35
C GLN A 56 15.13 12.35 19.26
N ALA A 57 15.74 13.50 18.96
CA ALA A 57 15.53 14.75 19.69
C ALA A 57 14.12 15.36 19.50
N CYS A 58 13.36 14.90 18.51
CA CYS A 58 12.00 15.38 18.27
C CYS A 58 10.99 14.81 19.29
N THR A 59 10.02 15.63 19.70
CA THR A 59 8.91 15.16 20.55
C THR A 59 7.87 14.41 19.72
N LEU A 60 7.18 13.47 20.36
CA LEU A 60 6.06 12.74 19.76
C LEU A 60 4.96 13.69 19.26
N GLU A 61 4.67 14.75 20.02
CA GLU A 61 3.68 15.76 19.65
C GLU A 61 4.08 16.49 18.36
N MET A 62 5.34 16.92 18.24
CA MET A 62 5.85 17.57 17.04
C MET A 62 5.75 16.63 15.83
N LEU A 63 6.20 15.39 15.97
CA LEU A 63 6.18 14.41 14.87
C LEU A 63 4.75 14.06 14.46
N THR A 64 3.84 13.90 15.42
CA THR A 64 2.43 13.63 15.12
C THR A 64 1.77 14.83 14.45
N ARG A 65 2.08 16.06 14.89
CA ARG A 65 1.59 17.28 14.25
C ARG A 65 2.07 17.42 12.81
N GLN A 66 3.32 17.05 12.52
CA GLN A 66 3.91 17.21 11.20
C GLN A 66 3.60 16.04 10.25
N PHE A 67 3.50 14.81 10.75
CA PHE A 67 3.43 13.59 9.93
C PHE A 67 2.18 12.73 10.21
N GLY A 68 1.27 13.19 11.07
CA GLY A 68 0.06 12.46 11.44
C GLY A 68 0.38 11.12 12.09
N LYS A 69 -0.32 10.05 11.68
CA LYS A 69 -0.13 8.69 12.22
C LYS A 69 1.30 8.17 12.05
N ALA A 70 2.00 8.59 11.00
CA ALA A 70 3.39 8.19 10.76
C ALA A 70 4.37 8.80 11.78
N GLY A 71 3.99 9.91 12.44
CA GLY A 71 4.81 10.55 13.47
C GLY A 71 5.12 9.63 14.65
N ASN A 72 4.14 8.81 15.07
CA ASN A 72 4.36 7.80 16.10
C ASN A 72 5.42 6.77 15.67
N LEU A 73 5.32 6.28 14.43
CA LEU A 73 6.30 5.31 13.90
C LEU A 73 7.70 5.90 13.83
N TYR A 74 7.85 7.15 13.37
CA TYR A 74 9.16 7.80 13.32
C TYR A 74 9.77 8.00 14.71
N TYR A 75 8.95 8.36 15.69
CA TYR A 75 9.38 8.50 17.08
C TYR A 75 9.91 7.18 17.66
N ASP A 76 9.19 6.08 17.40
CA ASP A 76 9.54 4.73 17.87
C ASP A 76 10.78 4.19 17.13
N PHE A 77 10.88 4.36 15.80
CA PHE A 77 12.03 3.91 15.02
C PHE A 77 13.33 4.59 15.42
N ALA A 78 13.30 5.89 15.72
CA ALA A 78 14.48 6.60 16.24
C ALA A 78 14.97 6.07 17.60
N ARG A 79 14.15 5.25 18.27
CA ARG A 79 14.43 4.60 19.56
C ARG A 79 14.58 3.08 19.42
N GLY A 80 14.68 2.57 18.20
CA GLY A 80 14.81 1.13 17.93
C GLY A 80 13.56 0.32 18.28
N ILE A 81 12.40 0.97 18.43
CA ILE A 81 11.14 0.32 18.77
C ILE A 81 10.38 0.02 17.48
N ASP A 82 10.17 -1.26 17.18
CA ASP A 82 9.30 -1.73 16.10
C ASP A 82 8.52 -2.95 16.60
N LEU A 83 7.33 -2.71 17.17
CA LEU A 83 6.47 -3.75 17.76
C LEU A 83 5.51 -4.39 16.74
N ARG A 84 5.70 -4.13 15.44
CA ARG A 84 4.80 -4.68 14.43
C ARG A 84 4.98 -6.19 14.38
N PRO A 85 3.89 -6.97 14.48
CA PRO A 85 3.98 -8.41 14.30
C PRO A 85 4.45 -8.72 12.88
N VAL A 86 5.20 -9.81 12.74
CA VAL A 86 5.42 -10.41 11.42
C VAL A 86 4.08 -11.00 11.00
N GLU A 87 3.49 -10.45 9.94
CA GLU A 87 2.22 -10.91 9.37
C GLU A 87 2.52 -11.86 8.21
N PRO A 88 2.48 -13.19 8.42
CA PRO A 88 2.78 -14.17 7.36
C PRO A 88 1.70 -14.20 6.28
N ILE A 89 0.46 -13.79 6.61
CA ILE A 89 -0.69 -13.84 5.72
C ILE A 89 -1.12 -12.42 5.39
N ARG A 90 -1.02 -12.05 4.10
CA ARG A 90 -1.51 -10.77 3.61
C ARG A 90 -2.79 -10.96 2.80
N ILE A 91 -3.94 -10.67 3.41
CA ILE A 91 -5.22 -10.65 2.71
C ILE A 91 -5.21 -9.51 1.68
N ARG A 92 -5.47 -9.85 0.42
CA ARG A 92 -5.55 -8.87 -0.65
C ARG A 92 -6.83 -8.05 -0.49
N LYS A 93 -6.72 -6.71 -0.53
CA LYS A 93 -7.87 -5.79 -0.34
C LYS A 93 -8.45 -5.27 -1.65
N SER A 94 -7.68 -5.35 -2.75
CA SER A 94 -8.10 -4.91 -4.07
C SER A 94 -7.28 -5.55 -5.20
N VAL A 95 -7.89 -5.59 -6.38
CA VAL A 95 -7.26 -5.99 -7.66
C VAL A 95 -7.63 -4.94 -8.70
N GLY A 96 -6.64 -4.43 -9.42
CA GLY A 96 -6.85 -3.43 -10.45
C GLY A 96 -5.81 -3.48 -11.57
N CYS A 97 -6.07 -2.73 -12.63
CA CYS A 97 -5.17 -2.46 -13.74
C CYS A 97 -5.31 -1.00 -14.18
N GLU A 98 -4.24 -0.46 -14.75
CA GLU A 98 -4.16 0.92 -15.22
C GLU A 98 -3.39 0.93 -16.54
N HIS A 99 -3.91 1.61 -17.55
CA HIS A 99 -3.27 1.81 -18.84
C HIS A 99 -2.86 3.26 -18.98
N THR A 100 -1.55 3.50 -19.12
CA THR A 100 -1.05 4.80 -19.58
C THR A 100 -1.08 4.82 -21.09
N LEU A 101 -1.78 5.78 -21.66
CA LEU A 101 -2.03 5.84 -23.10
C LEU A 101 -0.84 6.47 -23.83
N GLU A 102 -0.54 5.96 -25.03
CA GLU A 102 0.50 6.54 -25.89
C GLU A 102 0.14 7.96 -26.36
N LYS A 103 -1.17 8.20 -26.55
CA LYS A 103 -1.75 9.49 -26.92
C LYS A 103 -2.92 9.78 -26.00
N ASP A 104 -3.01 11.03 -25.56
CA ASP A 104 -4.13 11.45 -24.74
C ASP A 104 -5.43 11.40 -25.56
N ILE A 105 -6.53 10.95 -24.95
CA ILE A 105 -7.82 10.75 -25.64
C ILE A 105 -8.90 11.66 -25.06
N SER A 106 -9.68 12.29 -25.95
CA SER A 106 -10.88 13.07 -25.60
C SER A 106 -12.14 12.60 -26.33
N LEU A 107 -11.97 11.76 -27.36
CA LEU A 107 -13.09 11.22 -28.12
C LEU A 107 -13.82 10.13 -27.33
N HIS A 108 -15.15 10.23 -27.27
CA HIS A 108 -16.01 9.26 -26.60
C HIS A 108 -15.75 7.81 -27.06
N SER A 109 -15.65 7.59 -28.38
CA SER A 109 -15.40 6.27 -28.94
C SER A 109 -14.07 5.68 -28.46
N SER A 110 -12.99 6.47 -28.46
CA SER A 110 -11.68 6.07 -27.96
C SER A 110 -11.73 5.72 -26.47
N ALA A 111 -12.41 6.54 -25.66
CA ALA A 111 -12.54 6.30 -24.22
C ALA A 111 -13.32 5.00 -23.93
N ILE A 112 -14.36 4.70 -24.71
CA ILE A 112 -15.14 3.46 -24.56
C ILE A 112 -14.36 2.22 -25.00
N ILE A 113 -13.58 2.31 -26.09
CA ILE A 113 -12.70 1.23 -26.55
C ILE A 113 -11.65 0.93 -25.47
N GLU A 114 -10.99 1.96 -24.97
CA GLU A 114 -9.96 1.79 -23.94
C GLU A 114 -10.55 1.23 -22.65
N LEU A 115 -11.71 1.73 -22.23
CA LEU A 115 -12.43 1.21 -21.07
C LEU A 115 -12.73 -0.30 -21.22
N TYR A 116 -13.09 -0.75 -22.43
CA TYR A 116 -13.32 -2.18 -22.69
C TYR A 116 -12.04 -3.01 -22.51
N HIS A 117 -10.89 -2.52 -22.98
CA HIS A 117 -9.59 -3.18 -22.77
C HIS A 117 -9.25 -3.28 -21.28
N VAL A 118 -9.39 -2.18 -20.53
CA VAL A 118 -9.14 -2.18 -19.08
C VAL A 118 -10.09 -3.13 -18.34
N VAL A 119 -11.38 -3.19 -18.71
CA VAL A 119 -12.32 -4.15 -18.08
C VAL A 119 -11.92 -5.59 -18.40
N THR A 120 -11.51 -5.87 -19.64
CA THR A 120 -11.11 -7.23 -20.05
C THR A 120 -9.90 -7.69 -19.24
N GLU A 121 -8.86 -6.85 -19.15
CA GLU A 121 -7.66 -7.16 -18.36
C GLU A 121 -7.99 -7.29 -16.87
N LEU A 122 -8.85 -6.43 -16.33
CA LEU A 122 -9.28 -6.51 -14.95
C LEU A 122 -9.92 -7.87 -14.65
N LEU A 123 -10.80 -8.36 -15.53
CA LEU A 123 -11.46 -9.67 -15.36
C LEU A 123 -10.46 -10.82 -15.38
N GLU A 124 -9.44 -10.78 -16.24
CA GLU A 124 -8.36 -11.77 -16.25
C GLU A 124 -7.57 -11.76 -14.95
N ARG A 125 -7.24 -10.56 -14.45
CA ARG A 125 -6.54 -10.40 -13.17
C ARG A 125 -7.37 -10.95 -12.02
N LEU A 126 -8.66 -10.62 -11.95
CA LEU A 126 -9.58 -11.10 -10.91
C LEU A 126 -9.64 -12.63 -10.88
N LYS A 127 -9.82 -13.27 -12.04
CA LYS A 127 -9.82 -14.72 -12.20
C LYS A 127 -8.50 -15.34 -11.73
N ARG A 128 -7.36 -14.82 -12.20
CA ARG A 128 -6.03 -15.34 -11.83
C ARG A 128 -5.76 -15.25 -10.33
N THR A 129 -6.28 -14.21 -9.67
CA THR A 129 -6.08 -14.01 -8.22
C THR A 129 -7.18 -14.63 -7.36
N ASN A 130 -8.19 -15.28 -7.95
CA ASN A 130 -9.40 -15.73 -7.27
C ASN A 130 -10.00 -14.64 -6.35
N PHE A 131 -10.05 -13.41 -6.84
CA PHE A 131 -10.50 -12.25 -6.07
C PHE A 131 -11.88 -11.81 -6.54
N SER A 132 -12.81 -11.64 -5.60
CA SER A 132 -14.10 -11.02 -5.84
C SER A 132 -14.32 -9.88 -4.85
N GLY A 133 -15.04 -8.85 -5.29
CA GLY A 133 -15.37 -7.71 -4.45
C GLY A 133 -16.55 -6.94 -5.01
N ASN A 134 -17.01 -5.98 -4.23
CA ASN A 134 -18.30 -5.32 -4.43
C ASN A 134 -18.16 -3.86 -4.89
N THR A 135 -16.97 -3.28 -4.82
CA THR A 135 -16.74 -1.87 -5.16
C THR A 135 -15.88 -1.76 -6.41
N LEU A 136 -16.41 -1.12 -7.45
CA LEU A 136 -15.66 -0.74 -8.65
C LEU A 136 -15.15 0.70 -8.50
N THR A 137 -13.87 0.93 -8.75
CA THR A 137 -13.27 2.27 -8.79
C THR A 137 -12.68 2.52 -10.16
N LEU A 138 -13.07 3.63 -10.79
CA LEU A 138 -12.47 4.21 -11.99
C LEU A 138 -11.49 5.30 -11.57
N LYS A 139 -10.27 5.21 -12.10
CA LYS A 139 -9.23 6.22 -11.99
C LYS A 139 -8.97 6.80 -13.38
N ILE A 140 -8.98 8.12 -13.47
CA ILE A 140 -8.55 8.87 -14.66
C ILE A 140 -7.41 9.79 -14.25
N LYS A 141 -6.35 9.81 -15.05
CA LYS A 141 -5.33 10.86 -15.01
C LYS A 141 -5.40 11.64 -16.31
N PHE A 142 -5.38 12.96 -16.22
CA PHE A 142 -5.43 13.85 -17.36
C PHE A 142 -4.01 14.19 -17.86
N HIS A 143 -3.94 14.86 -19.01
CA HIS A 143 -2.68 15.27 -19.64
C HIS A 143 -1.82 16.21 -18.77
N ASP A 144 -2.46 16.98 -17.89
CA ASP A 144 -1.83 17.90 -16.93
C ASP A 144 -1.38 17.17 -15.63
N PHE A 145 -1.47 15.84 -15.63
CA PHE A 145 -1.14 14.95 -14.52
C PHE A 145 -2.06 15.06 -13.29
N ASN A 146 -3.12 15.85 -13.35
CA ASN A 146 -4.19 15.80 -12.35
C ASN A 146 -4.94 14.47 -12.44
N GLN A 147 -5.43 13.97 -11.32
CA GLN A 147 -6.15 12.70 -11.25
C GLN A 147 -7.51 12.86 -10.58
N ILE A 148 -8.49 12.08 -11.06
CA ILE A 148 -9.81 11.95 -10.48
C ILE A 148 -10.16 10.48 -10.30
N THR A 149 -10.87 10.18 -9.22
CA THR A 149 -11.42 8.85 -8.96
C THR A 149 -12.92 8.91 -8.74
N ARG A 150 -13.63 7.92 -9.26
CA ARG A 150 -15.06 7.69 -9.03
C ARG A 150 -15.27 6.22 -8.69
N SER A 151 -16.16 5.94 -7.76
CA SER A 151 -16.41 4.57 -7.31
C SER A 151 -17.89 4.29 -7.12
N ILE A 152 -18.30 3.05 -7.37
CA ILE A 152 -19.64 2.56 -7.11
C ILE A 152 -19.56 1.19 -6.42
N THR A 153 -20.36 1.02 -5.37
CA THR A 153 -20.51 -0.26 -4.65
C THR A 153 -21.82 -0.93 -5.08
N GLN A 154 -21.79 -2.25 -5.18
CA GLN A 154 -22.93 -3.11 -5.53
C GLN A 154 -23.13 -4.19 -4.46
N ASP A 155 -24.36 -4.67 -4.32
CA ASP A 155 -24.67 -5.76 -3.38
C ASP A 155 -24.11 -7.12 -3.84
N SER A 156 -23.91 -7.27 -5.15
CA SER A 156 -23.36 -8.49 -5.77
C SER A 156 -21.90 -8.32 -6.19
N GLU A 157 -21.18 -9.44 -6.22
CA GLU A 157 -19.78 -9.48 -6.60
C GLU A 157 -19.57 -9.12 -8.08
N LEU A 158 -18.48 -8.38 -8.33
CA LEU A 158 -18.06 -7.88 -9.62
C LEU A 158 -17.06 -8.83 -10.26
N THR A 159 -17.56 -9.87 -10.93
CA THR A 159 -16.73 -10.96 -11.50
C THR A 159 -16.92 -11.16 -13.00
N SER A 160 -17.77 -10.38 -13.65
CA SER A 160 -18.16 -10.57 -15.04
C SER A 160 -18.26 -9.27 -15.84
N MET A 161 -18.12 -9.38 -17.16
CA MET A 161 -18.16 -8.26 -18.11
C MET A 161 -19.50 -7.52 -18.07
N ASP A 162 -20.60 -8.27 -18.02
CA ASP A 162 -21.97 -7.76 -17.96
C ASP A 162 -22.26 -6.94 -16.70
N LYS A 163 -21.55 -7.22 -15.60
CA LYS A 163 -21.64 -6.44 -14.35
C LYS A 163 -20.71 -5.23 -14.35
N ILE A 164 -19.45 -5.41 -14.75
CA ILE A 164 -18.43 -4.36 -14.61
C ILE A 164 -18.57 -3.28 -15.68
N LEU A 165 -18.75 -3.64 -16.95
CA LEU A 165 -18.70 -2.68 -18.05
C LEU A 165 -19.80 -1.60 -17.96
N PRO A 166 -21.07 -1.91 -17.63
CA PRO A 166 -22.09 -0.87 -17.47
C PRO A 166 -21.77 0.12 -16.34
N LEU A 167 -21.23 -0.38 -15.23
CA LEU A 167 -20.82 0.44 -14.08
C LEU A 167 -19.63 1.32 -14.43
N ALA A 168 -18.64 0.76 -15.12
CA ALA A 168 -17.48 1.50 -15.60
C ALA A 168 -17.89 2.64 -16.54
N LYS A 169 -18.83 2.38 -17.46
CA LYS A 169 -19.42 3.40 -18.35
C LYS A 169 -20.18 4.47 -17.57
N LYS A 170 -20.91 4.08 -16.52
CA LYS A 170 -21.61 5.03 -15.64
C LYS A 170 -20.64 5.97 -14.94
N LEU A 171 -19.56 5.44 -14.35
CA LEU A 171 -18.51 6.23 -13.71
C LEU A 171 -17.82 7.18 -14.70
N LEU A 172 -17.55 6.71 -15.93
CA LEU A 172 -16.91 7.52 -16.96
C LEU A 172 -17.77 8.72 -17.39
N LYS A 173 -19.11 8.57 -17.40
CA LYS A 173 -20.04 9.68 -17.73
C LYS A 173 -20.04 10.82 -16.72
N GLU A 174 -19.55 10.59 -15.50
CA GLU A 174 -19.45 11.62 -14.45
C GLU A 174 -18.17 12.47 -14.57
N ILE A 175 -17.35 12.21 -15.58
CA ILE A 175 -16.05 12.83 -15.79
C ILE A 175 -16.11 13.61 -17.11
N ASP A 176 -15.76 14.90 -17.06
CA ASP A 176 -15.52 15.68 -18.27
C ASP A 176 -14.09 15.40 -18.77
N TYR A 177 -14.00 14.74 -19.92
CA TYR A 177 -12.76 14.47 -20.62
C TYR A 177 -12.73 15.02 -22.05
N GLU A 178 -13.78 15.73 -22.47
CA GLU A 178 -13.80 16.39 -23.77
C GLU A 178 -12.95 17.66 -23.72
N SER A 179 -13.03 18.38 -22.59
CA SER A 179 -12.21 19.57 -22.32
C SER A 179 -10.84 19.23 -21.71
N HIS A 180 -10.70 18.05 -21.10
CA HIS A 180 -9.48 17.59 -20.42
C HIS A 180 -9.13 16.15 -20.87
N PRO A 181 -8.28 15.99 -21.89
CA PRO A 181 -7.92 14.68 -22.42
C PRO A 181 -7.36 13.70 -21.37
N ILE A 182 -7.77 12.44 -21.47
CA ILE A 182 -7.34 11.33 -20.62
C ILE A 182 -5.96 10.86 -21.06
N ARG A 183 -5.02 10.78 -20.11
CA ARG A 183 -3.68 10.23 -20.27
C ARG A 183 -3.53 8.82 -19.69
N LEU A 184 -4.31 8.50 -18.66
CA LEU A 184 -4.36 7.18 -18.05
C LEU A 184 -5.79 6.85 -17.63
N ILE A 185 -6.20 5.61 -17.88
CA ILE A 185 -7.44 5.04 -17.38
C ILE A 185 -7.15 3.76 -16.59
N GLY A 186 -7.80 3.60 -15.46
CA GLY A 186 -7.61 2.45 -14.60
C GLY A 186 -8.90 2.03 -13.90
N LEU A 187 -9.03 0.73 -13.69
CA LEU A 187 -10.12 0.15 -12.92
C LEU A 187 -9.58 -0.76 -11.83
N SER A 188 -10.25 -0.73 -10.68
CA SER A 188 -9.99 -1.67 -9.60
C SER A 188 -11.27 -2.15 -8.94
N VAL A 189 -11.31 -3.43 -8.58
CA VAL A 189 -12.30 -4.00 -7.67
C VAL A 189 -11.71 -4.06 -6.27
N SER A 190 -12.49 -3.64 -5.28
CA SER A 190 -12.16 -3.71 -3.85
C SER A 190 -13.37 -4.14 -3.05
N ASN A 191 -13.23 -4.11 -1.72
CA ASN A 191 -14.28 -4.53 -0.79
C ASN A 191 -14.66 -6.02 -1.02
N PRO A 192 -13.69 -6.95 -0.89
CA PRO A 192 -14.01 -8.36 -0.88
C PRO A 192 -14.91 -8.65 0.32
N LYS A 193 -15.84 -9.60 0.18
CA LYS A 193 -16.51 -10.11 1.38
C LYS A 193 -15.42 -10.66 2.30
N GLU A 194 -15.44 -10.20 3.55
CA GLU A 194 -14.70 -10.90 4.59
C GLU A 194 -15.28 -12.31 4.63
N GLU A 195 -14.48 -13.31 4.26
CA GLU A 195 -14.73 -14.65 4.74
C GLU A 195 -14.78 -14.50 6.26
N LYS A 196 -15.99 -14.65 6.84
CA LYS A 196 -16.10 -14.81 8.27
C LYS A 196 -15.19 -15.97 8.60
N GLU A 197 -14.08 -15.68 9.28
CA GLU A 197 -13.20 -16.71 9.82
C GLU A 197 -14.10 -17.77 10.43
N GLU A 198 -14.05 -18.98 9.89
CA GLU A 198 -14.49 -20.15 10.64
C GLU A 198 -13.75 -20.08 11.98
N ILE A 199 -14.51 -19.71 13.00
CA ILE A 199 -14.27 -19.79 14.43
C ILE A 199 -12.91 -20.44 14.75
N LYS A 200 -11.95 -19.61 15.17
CA LYS A 200 -10.79 -19.94 16.02
C LYS A 200 -10.61 -21.45 16.24
N LYS A 201 -9.78 -22.11 15.42
CA LYS A 201 -9.01 -23.22 15.98
C LYS A 201 -8.07 -22.61 17.00
N GLN A 202 -8.43 -22.72 18.28
CA GLN A 202 -7.49 -22.55 19.37
C GLN A 202 -6.20 -23.29 18.97
N TRP A 203 -5.10 -22.55 18.88
CA TRP A 203 -3.80 -23.18 18.91
C TRP A 203 -3.65 -23.78 20.31
N GLU A 204 -4.00 -25.05 20.45
CA GLU A 204 -3.61 -25.82 21.63
C GLU A 204 -2.09 -25.93 21.57
N GLN A 205 -1.42 -25.16 22.43
CA GLN A 205 -0.02 -25.35 22.71
C GLN A 205 0.14 -26.78 23.24
N LEU A 206 0.87 -27.61 22.51
CA LEU A 206 1.25 -28.95 22.94
C LEU A 206 1.85 -28.87 24.35
N SER A 207 1.11 -29.36 25.34
CA SER A 207 1.64 -29.60 26.69
C SER A 207 2.51 -30.84 26.61
N LEU A 208 3.83 -30.66 26.67
CA LEU A 208 4.76 -31.74 26.93
C LEU A 208 4.69 -32.08 28.42
N GLU A 209 4.23 -33.28 28.76
CA GLU A 209 4.39 -33.81 30.12
C GLU A 209 5.87 -34.08 30.37
N PHE A 210 6.51 -33.20 31.14
CA PHE A 210 7.82 -33.50 31.71
C PHE A 210 7.62 -34.48 32.86
N LYS A 211 8.06 -35.72 32.67
CA LYS A 211 8.21 -36.68 33.76
C LYS A 211 9.40 -36.23 34.60
N GLU A 212 9.15 -35.81 35.83
CA GLU A 212 10.21 -35.58 36.82
C GLU A 212 11.02 -36.88 36.96
N TRP A 213 12.33 -36.79 36.75
CA TRP A 213 13.26 -37.83 37.17
C TRP A 213 13.58 -37.58 38.64
N ASP A 214 13.15 -38.48 39.51
CA ASP A 214 13.68 -38.59 40.87
C ASP A 214 15.16 -39.00 40.79
N ASP A 215 15.99 -38.33 41.59
CA ASP A 215 17.45 -38.54 41.76
C ASP A 215 17.85 -39.99 42.12
#